data_AF-A0A3P9H7C9-F1
#
_entry.id   AF-A0A3P9H7C9-F1
#
_cell.length_a   1.000
_cell.length_b   1.000
_cell.length_c   1.000
_cell.angle_alpha   90.00
_cell.angle_beta   90.00
_cell.angle_gamma   90.00
#
_symmetry.space_group_name_H-M   'P 1'
#
loop_
_entity.id
_entity.type
_entity.pdbx_description
1 polymer ?
#
loop_
_entity_poly.entity_id
_entity_poly.type
_entity_poly.pdbx_seq_one_letter_code
_entity_poly.pdbx_strand_id
1 'polypeptide(L)'
;MASRFLTYSVLLQKYRTPLLVASCGGLFAANMFYHVCPDLSYRQLYQAWHKGAPVELSDKLERLFQEVLTDCRVKSPSSFSAFASFGFHPVGAGVPWLPAGVQIGIPANFNSTAADLSGITNRNIFINGKTVDWTTKTGSALKEALVFSPEAQKFAIAREVVRLQSGGPVLNAAVAPLCLGGVWVYSVLLKQVFGLHAGSALLRGVANMVALSIGAVSYFLTSDAVSQWTDYASDRHAARVSPEYAKGGVEFYDKILSRNKTLRSLMGRKGEEMYAPSGNLFPAHILQLKHTPYTSRREGLLALLKEDKV
;
A
#
# COMPACT_ATOMS: atom_id res chain seq x y z
N MET A 1 -13.36 16.91 -43.97
CA MET A 1 -12.77 16.64 -42.63
C MET A 1 -13.25 17.62 -41.55
N ALA A 2 -13.45 18.92 -41.85
CA ALA A 2 -13.92 19.92 -40.88
C ALA A 2 -15.33 19.64 -40.27
N SER A 3 -16.26 19.08 -41.04
CA SER A 3 -17.63 18.76 -40.57
C SER A 3 -17.66 17.76 -39.40
N ARG A 4 -16.83 16.70 -39.45
CA ARG A 4 -16.77 15.71 -38.35
C ARG A 4 -16.20 16.32 -37.07
N PHE A 5 -15.15 17.15 -37.18
CA PHE A 5 -14.54 17.84 -36.04
C PHE A 5 -15.51 18.80 -35.33
N LEU A 6 -16.34 19.51 -36.09
CA LEU A 6 -17.38 20.36 -35.53
C LEU A 6 -18.46 19.56 -34.79
N THR A 7 -18.92 18.45 -35.38
CA THR A 7 -19.87 17.55 -34.73
C THR A 7 -19.30 16.98 -33.42
N TYR A 8 -18.04 16.53 -33.41
CA TYR A 8 -17.36 16.08 -32.19
C TYR A 8 -17.22 17.18 -31.15
N SER A 9 -16.90 18.41 -31.56
CA SER A 9 -16.75 19.55 -30.64
C SER A 9 -18.08 19.95 -29.98
N VAL A 10 -19.18 19.94 -30.75
CA VAL A 10 -20.53 20.21 -30.24
C VAL A 10 -20.99 19.11 -29.30
N LEU A 11 -20.75 17.84 -29.64
CA LEU A 11 -21.03 16.70 -28.76
C LEU A 11 -20.21 16.77 -27.47
N LEU A 12 -18.90 17.02 -27.56
CA LEU A 12 -18.04 17.20 -26.40
C LEU A 12 -18.53 18.34 -25.51
N GLN A 13 -18.97 19.46 -26.10
CA GLN A 13 -19.50 20.60 -25.35
C GLN A 13 -20.84 20.30 -24.65
N LYS A 14 -21.72 19.53 -25.31
CA LYS A 14 -23.00 19.08 -24.74
C LYS A 14 -22.83 18.07 -23.60
N TYR A 15 -21.84 17.18 -23.71
CA TYR A 15 -21.63 16.06 -22.77
C TYR A 15 -20.44 16.26 -21.82
N ARG A 16 -19.94 17.48 -21.61
CA ARG A 16 -18.78 17.73 -20.72
C ARG A 16 -18.98 17.20 -19.30
N THR A 17 -20.09 17.54 -18.67
CA THR A 17 -20.37 17.14 -17.29
C THR A 17 -20.59 15.63 -17.17
N PRO A 18 -21.44 14.99 -18.01
CA PRO A 18 -21.55 13.53 -18.01
C PRO A 18 -20.22 12.82 -18.26
N LEU A 19 -19.37 13.32 -19.17
CA LEU A 19 -18.05 12.75 -19.46
C LEU A 19 -17.12 12.83 -18.25
N LEU A 20 -17.10 13.98 -17.57
CA LEU A 20 -16.31 14.16 -16.35
C LEU A 20 -16.78 13.21 -15.25
N VAL A 21 -18.10 13.14 -15.00
CA VAL A 21 -18.68 12.23 -14.00
C VAL A 21 -18.35 10.78 -14.33
N ALA A 22 -18.50 10.36 -15.59
CA ALA A 22 -18.15 9.02 -16.03
C ALA A 22 -16.65 8.72 -15.86
N SER A 23 -15.78 9.70 -16.13
CA SER A 23 -14.34 9.56 -15.98
C SER A 23 -13.93 9.48 -14.51
N CYS A 24 -14.48 10.33 -13.64
CA CYS A 24 -14.26 10.25 -12.19
C CYS A 24 -14.78 8.92 -11.62
N GLY A 25 -15.99 8.49 -12.00
CA GLY A 25 -16.54 7.21 -11.60
C GLY A 25 -15.70 6.04 -12.07
N GLY A 26 -15.22 6.07 -13.32
CA GLY A 26 -14.34 5.06 -13.90
C GLY A 26 -12.99 4.97 -13.19
N LEU A 27 -12.34 6.11 -12.90
CA LEU A 27 -11.08 6.14 -12.15
C LEU A 27 -11.25 5.59 -10.72
N PHE A 28 -12.33 5.98 -10.04
CA PHE A 28 -12.63 5.46 -8.71
C PHE A 28 -12.85 3.94 -8.74
N ALA A 29 -13.68 3.46 -9.67
CA ALA A 29 -13.98 2.04 -9.83
C ALA A 29 -12.72 1.22 -10.17
N ALA A 30 -11.86 1.73 -11.05
CA ALA A 30 -10.59 1.09 -11.40
C ALA A 30 -9.67 0.95 -10.18
N ASN A 31 -9.53 2.00 -9.37
CA ASN A 31 -8.71 1.97 -8.16
C ASN A 31 -9.33 1.09 -7.04
N MET A 32 -10.66 1.00 -6.99
CA MET A 32 -11.37 0.18 -6.01
C MET A 32 -11.50 -1.30 -6.40
N PHE A 33 -11.23 -1.68 -7.66
CA PHE A 33 -11.52 -3.02 -8.18
C PHE A 33 -10.99 -4.15 -7.28
N TYR A 34 -9.71 -4.08 -6.90
CA TYR A 34 -9.06 -5.09 -6.05
C TYR A 34 -9.55 -5.09 -4.59
N HIS A 35 -10.26 -4.06 -4.17
CA HIS A 35 -10.85 -3.91 -2.84
C HIS A 35 -12.35 -4.25 -2.81
N VAL A 36 -13.04 -4.24 -3.95
CA VAL A 36 -14.45 -4.66 -4.03
C VAL A 36 -14.54 -6.18 -4.16
N CYS A 37 -13.60 -6.81 -4.88
CA CYS A 37 -13.55 -8.26 -5.06
C CYS A 37 -12.14 -8.81 -4.72
N PRO A 38 -11.69 -8.74 -3.45
CA PRO A 38 -10.36 -9.18 -3.07
C PRO A 38 -10.11 -10.68 -3.33
N ASP A 39 -11.11 -11.56 -3.21
CA ASP A 39 -10.97 -13.00 -3.52
C ASP A 39 -10.54 -13.27 -4.96
N LEU A 40 -11.17 -12.59 -5.91
CA LEU A 40 -10.98 -12.82 -7.35
C LEU A 40 -9.72 -12.14 -7.90
N SER A 41 -9.06 -11.32 -7.11
CA SER A 41 -8.00 -10.44 -7.61
C SER A 41 -6.81 -10.45 -6.67
N TYR A 42 -6.92 -9.77 -5.53
CA TYR A 42 -5.86 -9.63 -4.55
C TYR A 42 -5.38 -10.97 -3.98
N ARG A 43 -6.30 -11.86 -3.59
CA ARG A 43 -5.96 -13.17 -3.03
C ARG A 43 -5.25 -14.03 -4.05
N GLN A 44 -5.74 -14.11 -5.28
CA GLN A 44 -5.09 -14.88 -6.33
C GLN A 44 -3.64 -14.45 -6.56
N LEU A 45 -3.37 -13.14 -6.45
CA LEU A 45 -2.03 -12.59 -6.58
C LEU A 45 -1.13 -13.00 -5.43
N TYR A 46 -1.61 -12.94 -4.18
CA TYR A 46 -0.79 -13.10 -2.97
C TYR A 46 -0.84 -14.47 -2.29
N GLN A 47 -1.76 -15.35 -2.68
CA GLN A 47 -1.95 -16.67 -2.08
C GLN A 47 -0.66 -17.50 -2.18
N ALA A 48 -0.28 -18.12 -1.07
CA ALA A 48 0.76 -19.14 -1.08
C ALA A 48 0.22 -20.43 -1.68
N TRP A 49 1.01 -21.05 -2.56
CA TRP A 49 0.67 -22.30 -3.24
C TRP A 49 1.72 -23.36 -2.94
N HIS A 50 1.27 -24.60 -2.75
CA HIS A 50 2.14 -25.77 -2.61
C HIS A 50 1.53 -26.93 -3.40
N LYS A 51 2.30 -27.50 -4.33
CA LYS A 51 1.86 -28.60 -5.21
C LYS A 51 0.52 -28.31 -5.94
N GLY A 52 0.33 -27.07 -6.38
CA GLY A 52 -0.87 -26.65 -7.13
C GLY A 52 -2.12 -26.37 -6.28
N ALA A 53 -2.04 -26.54 -4.95
CA ALA A 53 -3.13 -26.23 -4.02
C ALA A 53 -2.81 -24.98 -3.18
N PRO A 54 -3.82 -24.19 -2.78
CA PRO A 54 -3.62 -23.07 -1.86
C PRO A 54 -3.19 -23.61 -0.51
N VAL A 55 -2.15 -23.02 0.07
CA VAL A 55 -1.67 -23.35 1.40
C VAL A 55 -2.66 -22.79 2.42
N GLU A 56 -3.09 -23.64 3.35
CA GLU A 56 -3.92 -23.23 4.48
C GLU A 56 -3.09 -22.45 5.51
N LEU A 57 -3.76 -21.54 6.21
CA LEU A 57 -3.16 -20.83 7.32
C LEU A 57 -3.02 -21.80 8.50
N SER A 58 -1.88 -21.78 9.20
CA SER A 58 -1.69 -22.63 10.37
C SER A 58 -2.55 -22.17 11.54
N ASP A 59 -2.93 -23.10 12.42
CA ASP A 59 -3.70 -22.79 13.64
C ASP A 59 -3.06 -21.68 14.49
N LYS A 60 -1.73 -21.65 14.55
CA LYS A 60 -0.98 -20.60 15.26
C LYS A 60 -1.30 -19.22 14.69
N LEU A 61 -1.24 -19.08 13.36
CA LEU A 61 -1.45 -17.81 12.68
C LEU A 61 -2.92 -17.42 12.64
N GLU A 62 -3.83 -18.39 12.56
CA GLU A 62 -5.27 -18.14 12.69
C GLU A 62 -5.59 -17.60 14.09
N ARG A 63 -5.09 -18.21 15.17
CA ARG A 63 -5.27 -17.71 16.54
C ARG A 63 -4.67 -16.32 16.72
N LEU A 64 -3.46 -16.10 16.21
CA LEU A 64 -2.80 -14.79 16.24
C LEU A 64 -3.65 -13.73 15.52
N PHE A 65 -4.23 -14.07 14.37
CA PHE A 65 -5.11 -13.17 13.64
C PHE A 65 -6.37 -12.82 14.44
N GLN A 66 -7.05 -13.81 15.01
CA GLN A 66 -8.25 -13.58 15.84
C GLN A 66 -7.95 -12.75 17.09
N GLU A 67 -6.78 -12.98 17.71
CA GLU A 67 -6.30 -12.17 18.83
C GLU A 67 -6.12 -10.69 18.40
N VAL A 68 -5.47 -10.45 17.26
CA VAL A 68 -5.30 -9.09 16.72
C VAL A 68 -6.64 -8.41 16.40
N LEU A 69 -7.62 -9.13 15.83
CA LEU A 69 -8.95 -8.56 15.58
C LEU A 69 -9.64 -8.14 16.89
N THR A 70 -9.45 -8.93 17.94
CA THR A 70 -9.98 -8.66 19.28
C THR A 70 -9.29 -7.45 19.91
N ASP A 71 -7.95 -7.43 19.90
CA ASP A 71 -7.12 -6.35 20.44
C ASP A 71 -7.42 -5.00 19.75
N CYS A 72 -7.61 -5.03 18.42
CA CYS A 72 -7.96 -3.84 17.62
C CYS A 72 -9.44 -3.42 17.76
N ARG A 73 -10.26 -4.16 18.52
CA ARG A 73 -11.70 -3.90 18.73
C ARG A 73 -12.46 -3.75 17.40
N VAL A 74 -12.21 -4.67 16.48
CA VAL A 74 -12.91 -4.70 15.18
C VAL A 74 -14.41 -4.90 15.40
N LYS A 75 -15.24 -4.00 14.86
CA LYS A 75 -16.70 -4.03 15.06
C LYS A 75 -17.38 -5.25 14.45
N SER A 76 -16.86 -5.74 13.33
CA SER A 76 -17.42 -6.87 12.58
C SER A 76 -16.30 -7.85 12.22
N PRO A 77 -15.80 -8.66 13.17
CA PRO A 77 -14.71 -9.59 12.91
C PRO A 77 -15.02 -10.59 11.79
N SER A 78 -16.29 -10.94 11.60
CA SER A 78 -16.76 -11.83 10.52
C SER A 78 -16.56 -11.28 9.11
N SER A 79 -16.35 -9.96 8.96
CA SER A 79 -16.00 -9.38 7.66
C SER A 79 -14.49 -9.39 7.39
N PHE A 80 -13.68 -9.95 8.28
CA PHE A 80 -12.25 -10.11 8.12
C PHE A 80 -11.89 -11.59 7.99
N SER A 81 -11.07 -11.92 6.99
CA SER A 81 -10.55 -13.26 6.78
C SER A 81 -9.04 -13.21 6.54
N ALA A 82 -8.34 -14.26 6.97
CA ALA A 82 -6.92 -14.41 6.74
C ALA A 82 -6.62 -15.55 5.77
N PHE A 83 -5.49 -15.44 5.05
CA PHE A 83 -4.99 -16.50 4.19
C PHE A 83 -3.46 -16.55 4.24
N ALA A 84 -2.87 -17.70 3.91
CA ALA A 84 -1.42 -17.81 3.83
C ALA A 84 -0.89 -17.07 2.58
N SER A 85 0.00 -16.10 2.77
CA SER A 85 0.60 -15.33 1.67
C SER A 85 2.02 -15.78 1.32
N PHE A 86 2.43 -15.60 0.06
CA PHE A 86 3.77 -15.99 -0.42
C PHE A 86 4.88 -14.98 -0.06
N GLY A 87 4.52 -13.80 0.48
CA GLY A 87 5.45 -12.73 0.83
C GLY A 87 6.17 -12.92 2.19
N PHE A 88 6.81 -11.84 2.67
CA PHE A 88 7.52 -11.80 3.96
C PHE A 88 6.94 -10.79 4.97
N HIS A 89 5.84 -10.14 4.62
CA HIS A 89 5.13 -9.20 5.49
C HIS A 89 3.63 -9.35 5.23
N PRO A 90 2.77 -9.01 6.22
CA PRO A 90 1.34 -9.00 6.01
C PRO A 90 0.93 -8.03 4.92
N VAL A 91 -0.07 -8.43 4.14
CA VAL A 91 -0.62 -7.66 3.03
C VAL A 91 -2.14 -7.73 3.13
N GLY A 92 -2.89 -6.68 2.77
CA GLY A 92 -4.35 -6.76 2.81
C GLY A 92 -5.10 -5.88 1.82
N ALA A 93 -6.31 -6.32 1.48
CA ALA A 93 -7.25 -5.61 0.62
C ALA A 93 -8.68 -5.87 1.08
N GLY A 94 -9.64 -5.21 0.44
CA GLY A 94 -11.03 -5.26 0.85
C GLY A 94 -11.51 -4.02 1.61
N VAL A 95 -12.79 -4.01 1.92
CA VAL A 95 -13.48 -2.96 2.67
C VAL A 95 -14.51 -3.66 3.58
N PRO A 96 -14.48 -3.43 4.91
CA PRO A 96 -15.19 -4.30 5.85
C PRO A 96 -16.72 -4.15 5.81
N TRP A 97 -17.24 -3.07 5.23
CA TRP A 97 -18.67 -2.85 5.04
C TRP A 97 -19.19 -3.28 3.65
N LEU A 98 -18.32 -3.82 2.79
CA LEU A 98 -18.74 -4.43 1.53
C LEU A 98 -18.98 -5.94 1.72
N PRO A 99 -19.81 -6.58 0.89
CA PRO A 99 -20.13 -8.01 1.02
C PRO A 99 -18.92 -8.95 0.97
N ALA A 100 -17.88 -8.59 0.20
CA ALA A 100 -16.65 -9.37 0.10
C ALA A 100 -15.70 -9.19 1.29
N GLY A 101 -15.99 -8.24 2.19
CA GLY A 101 -15.22 -7.98 3.40
C GLY A 101 -13.77 -7.59 3.13
N VAL A 102 -12.90 -8.02 4.04
CA VAL A 102 -11.47 -7.76 4.11
C VAL A 102 -10.69 -9.07 4.13
N GLN A 103 -9.57 -9.06 3.43
CA GLN A 103 -8.64 -10.19 3.36
C GLN A 103 -7.24 -9.77 3.75
N ILE A 104 -6.65 -10.53 4.66
CA ILE A 104 -5.29 -10.31 5.15
C ILE A 104 -4.43 -11.54 4.85
N GLY A 105 -3.46 -11.36 3.98
CA GLY A 105 -2.46 -12.36 3.66
C GLY A 105 -1.35 -12.36 4.70
N ILE A 106 -1.26 -13.41 5.51
CA ILE A 106 -0.25 -13.55 6.57
C ILE A 106 0.89 -14.45 6.04
N PRO A 107 2.15 -13.97 6.09
CA PRO A 107 3.26 -14.68 5.50
C PRO A 107 3.71 -15.81 6.43
N ALA A 108 4.08 -16.95 5.86
CA ALA A 108 4.35 -18.11 6.70
C ALA A 108 5.68 -18.05 7.47
N ASN A 109 6.55 -17.07 7.22
CA ASN A 109 7.71 -16.87 8.07
C ASN A 109 7.30 -16.58 9.53
N PHE A 110 6.06 -16.11 9.76
CA PHE A 110 5.49 -15.91 11.11
C PHE A 110 5.24 -17.24 11.85
N ASN A 111 5.23 -18.39 11.15
CA ASN A 111 5.27 -19.68 11.84
C ASN A 111 6.58 -19.91 12.58
N SER A 112 7.67 -19.32 12.08
CA SER A 112 9.00 -19.48 12.67
C SER A 112 9.12 -18.78 14.02
N THR A 113 10.01 -19.30 14.84
CA THR A 113 10.46 -18.74 16.12
C THR A 113 11.99 -18.77 16.15
N ALA A 114 12.62 -18.23 17.20
CA ALA A 114 14.07 -18.34 17.36
C ALA A 114 14.55 -19.80 17.48
N ALA A 115 13.71 -20.70 18.00
CA ALA A 115 14.02 -22.12 18.19
C ALA A 115 13.63 -23.00 17.00
N ASP A 116 12.61 -22.59 16.23
CA ASP A 116 12.11 -23.32 15.06
C ASP A 116 12.04 -22.41 13.83
N LEU A 117 12.94 -22.63 12.88
CA LEU A 117 13.07 -21.82 11.66
C LEU A 117 12.37 -22.45 10.45
N SER A 118 11.60 -23.52 10.65
CA SER A 118 10.94 -24.31 9.60
C SER A 118 10.08 -23.47 8.66
N GLY A 119 9.39 -22.45 9.17
CA GLY A 119 8.55 -21.53 8.37
C GLY A 119 9.33 -20.71 7.33
N ILE A 120 10.65 -20.61 7.48
CA ILE A 120 11.57 -19.93 6.55
C ILE A 120 12.39 -20.97 5.76
N THR A 121 13.05 -21.90 6.45
CA THR A 121 14.06 -22.78 5.83
C THR A 121 13.47 -23.92 5.02
N ASN A 122 12.24 -24.36 5.30
CA ASN A 122 11.59 -25.43 4.53
C ASN A 122 11.05 -24.94 3.17
N ARG A 123 11.37 -23.70 2.79
CA ARG A 123 10.93 -23.05 1.56
C ARG A 123 12.13 -22.71 0.70
N ASN A 124 12.02 -22.99 -0.59
CA ASN A 124 13.01 -22.56 -1.58
C ASN A 124 12.77 -21.08 -1.88
N ILE A 125 13.59 -20.21 -1.30
CA ILE A 125 13.61 -18.79 -1.65
C ILE A 125 14.62 -18.60 -2.78
N PHE A 126 14.16 -18.11 -3.92
CA PHE A 126 15.00 -17.85 -5.08
C PHE A 126 15.35 -16.38 -5.17
N ILE A 127 16.64 -16.08 -5.23
CA ILE A 127 17.18 -14.74 -5.50
C ILE A 127 18.09 -14.86 -6.71
N ASN A 128 17.81 -14.07 -7.76
CA ASN A 128 18.52 -14.15 -9.04
C ASN A 128 18.59 -15.57 -9.62
N GLY A 129 17.49 -16.34 -9.48
CA GLY A 129 17.38 -17.71 -9.98
C GLY A 129 18.14 -18.77 -9.16
N LYS A 130 18.77 -18.39 -8.04
CA LYS A 130 19.49 -19.31 -7.15
C LYS A 130 18.76 -19.42 -5.82
N THR A 131 18.73 -20.62 -5.25
CA THR A 131 18.23 -20.81 -3.89
C THR A 131 19.14 -20.11 -2.89
N VAL A 132 18.55 -19.46 -1.90
CA VAL A 132 19.31 -18.85 -0.81
C VAL A 132 19.99 -19.94 0.00
N ASP A 133 21.32 -19.86 0.13
CA ASP A 133 22.08 -20.71 1.03
C ASP A 133 22.08 -20.14 2.45
N TRP A 134 21.32 -20.79 3.32
CA TRP A 134 21.12 -20.42 4.73
C TRP A 134 22.36 -20.55 5.61
N THR A 135 23.42 -21.21 5.13
CA THR A 135 24.69 -21.40 5.84
C THR A 135 25.66 -20.24 5.63
N THR A 136 25.48 -19.49 4.53
CA THR A 136 26.31 -18.30 4.26
C THR A 136 26.01 -17.19 5.26
N LYS A 137 26.98 -16.29 5.48
CA LYS A 137 26.80 -15.11 6.33
C LYS A 137 25.58 -14.28 5.91
N THR A 138 25.40 -14.06 4.61
CA THR A 138 24.30 -13.27 4.07
C THR A 138 22.96 -14.02 4.15
N GLY A 139 22.95 -15.34 3.95
CA GLY A 139 21.77 -16.17 4.17
C GLY A 139 21.34 -16.21 5.64
N SER A 140 22.29 -16.31 6.58
CA SER A 140 21.99 -16.22 8.01
C SER A 140 21.43 -14.85 8.40
N ALA A 141 22.02 -13.76 7.89
CA ALA A 141 21.50 -12.42 8.10
C ALA A 141 20.06 -12.26 7.58
N LEU A 142 19.76 -12.81 6.39
CA LEU A 142 18.41 -12.79 5.83
C LEU A 142 17.44 -13.61 6.71
N LYS A 143 17.87 -14.80 7.12
CA LYS A 143 17.10 -15.69 8.01
C LYS A 143 16.74 -14.99 9.32
N GLU A 144 17.72 -14.35 9.97
CA GLU A 144 17.50 -13.58 11.20
C GLU A 144 16.54 -12.40 10.99
N ALA A 145 16.63 -11.72 9.84
CA ALA A 145 15.72 -10.61 9.51
C ALA A 145 14.28 -11.06 9.20
N LEU A 146 14.05 -12.34 8.93
CA LEU A 146 12.73 -12.92 8.66
C LEU A 146 12.05 -13.53 9.90
N VAL A 147 12.77 -13.66 11.01
CA VAL A 147 12.24 -14.10 12.30
C VAL A 147 11.79 -12.88 13.10
N PHE A 148 10.50 -12.86 13.46
CA PHE A 148 9.84 -11.80 14.20
C PHE A 148 9.36 -12.32 15.56
N SER A 149 9.47 -11.50 16.60
CA SER A 149 8.82 -11.76 17.89
C SER A 149 7.29 -11.82 17.76
N PRO A 150 6.58 -12.45 18.71
CA PRO A 150 5.11 -12.43 18.75
C PRO A 150 4.55 -11.01 18.69
N GLU A 151 5.16 -10.06 19.39
CA GLU A 151 4.74 -8.66 19.44
C GLU A 151 4.90 -7.97 18.07
N ALA A 152 6.00 -8.23 17.38
CA ALA A 152 6.23 -7.71 16.04
C ALA A 152 5.26 -8.31 15.01
N GLN A 153 4.90 -9.59 15.14
CA GLN A 153 3.90 -10.24 14.30
C GLN A 153 2.50 -9.63 14.53
N LYS A 154 2.11 -9.44 15.80
CA LYS A 154 0.85 -8.78 16.18
C LYS A 154 0.76 -7.37 15.61
N PHE A 155 1.80 -6.55 15.80
CA PHE A 155 1.86 -5.21 15.23
C PHE A 155 1.72 -5.22 13.71
N ALA A 156 2.45 -6.11 13.03
CA ALA A 156 2.46 -6.19 11.57
C ALA A 156 1.08 -6.53 10.99
N ILE A 157 0.29 -7.36 11.68
CA ILE A 157 -1.08 -7.69 11.28
C ILE A 157 -2.02 -6.53 11.65
N ALA A 158 -1.91 -5.97 12.87
CA ALA A 158 -2.77 -4.89 13.34
C ALA A 158 -2.72 -3.65 12.47
N ARG A 159 -1.53 -3.25 11.98
CA ARG A 159 -1.42 -2.10 11.07
C ARG A 159 -2.21 -2.32 9.76
N GLU A 160 -2.29 -3.54 9.26
CA GLU A 160 -3.10 -3.85 8.07
C GLU A 160 -4.60 -3.90 8.40
N VAL A 161 -4.97 -4.48 9.55
CA VAL A 161 -6.36 -4.49 10.05
C VAL A 161 -6.89 -3.06 10.19
N VAL A 162 -6.14 -2.20 10.91
CA VAL A 162 -6.53 -0.81 11.14
C VAL A 162 -6.62 -0.04 9.83
N ARG A 163 -5.63 -0.18 8.93
CA ARG A 163 -5.63 0.50 7.63
C ARG A 163 -6.91 0.24 6.84
N LEU A 164 -7.34 -1.02 6.82
CA LEU A 164 -8.54 -1.47 6.08
C LEU A 164 -9.81 -1.08 6.82
N GLN A 165 -9.83 -1.18 8.15
CA GLN A 165 -10.96 -0.76 8.98
C GLN A 165 -11.25 0.74 8.88
N SER A 166 -10.21 1.58 8.79
CA SER A 166 -10.33 3.04 8.68
C SER A 166 -10.70 3.53 7.28
N GLY A 167 -11.00 2.64 6.32
CA GLY A 167 -11.36 3.03 4.96
C GLY A 167 -10.18 3.52 4.12
N GLY A 168 -8.95 3.14 4.47
CA GLY A 168 -7.73 3.50 3.73
C GLY A 168 -7.82 3.25 2.21
N PRO A 169 -8.36 2.11 1.74
CA PRO A 169 -8.56 1.88 0.31
C PRO A 169 -9.44 2.92 -0.39
N VAL A 170 -10.55 3.31 0.25
CA VAL A 170 -11.50 4.28 -0.29
C VAL A 170 -10.87 5.66 -0.37
N LEU A 171 -10.14 6.07 0.68
CA LEU A 171 -9.43 7.34 0.70
C LEU A 171 -8.38 7.42 -0.41
N ASN A 172 -7.57 6.37 -0.60
CA ASN A 172 -6.59 6.32 -1.68
C ASN A 172 -7.26 6.33 -3.06
N ALA A 173 -8.34 5.57 -3.26
CA ALA A 173 -9.05 5.52 -4.53
C ALA A 173 -9.73 6.85 -4.91
N ALA A 174 -10.12 7.66 -3.93
CA ALA A 174 -10.76 8.95 -4.12
C ALA A 174 -9.80 10.06 -4.62
N VAL A 175 -8.48 9.91 -4.47
CA VAL A 175 -7.52 10.96 -4.85
C VAL A 175 -7.58 11.28 -6.34
N ALA A 176 -7.53 10.26 -7.20
CA ALA A 176 -7.56 10.43 -8.65
C ALA A 176 -8.82 11.17 -9.16
N PRO A 177 -10.05 10.76 -8.82
CA PRO A 177 -11.26 11.48 -9.26
C PRO A 177 -11.37 12.89 -8.68
N LEU A 178 -10.92 13.12 -7.43
CA LEU A 178 -10.90 14.47 -6.86
C LEU A 178 -9.93 15.39 -7.62
N CYS A 179 -8.74 14.90 -7.97
CA CYS A 179 -7.78 15.68 -8.74
C CYS A 179 -8.25 15.91 -10.19
N LEU A 180 -8.92 14.93 -10.81
CA LEU A 180 -9.54 15.10 -12.12
C LEU A 180 -10.64 16.16 -12.10
N GLY A 181 -11.51 16.14 -11.09
CA GLY A 181 -12.49 17.22 -10.86
C GLY A 181 -11.81 18.56 -10.64
N GLY A 182 -10.70 18.59 -9.91
CA GLY A 182 -9.84 19.76 -9.72
C GLY A 182 -9.32 20.34 -11.04
N VAL A 183 -8.89 19.49 -12.00
CA VAL A 183 -8.45 19.94 -13.33
C VAL A 183 -9.55 20.72 -14.05
N TRP A 184 -10.80 20.26 -13.96
CA TRP A 184 -11.93 20.98 -14.54
C TRP A 184 -12.12 22.35 -13.89
N VAL A 185 -12.03 22.43 -12.56
CA VAL A 185 -12.11 23.70 -11.81
C VAL A 185 -10.97 24.64 -12.20
N TYR A 186 -9.71 24.17 -12.20
CA TYR A 186 -8.53 24.95 -12.60
C TYR A 186 -8.68 25.47 -14.03
N SER A 187 -9.17 24.63 -14.94
CA SER A 187 -9.42 25.01 -16.33
C SER A 187 -10.39 26.18 -16.41
N VAL A 188 -11.55 26.10 -15.73
CA VAL A 188 -12.54 27.18 -15.72
C VAL A 188 -11.98 28.45 -15.09
N LEU A 189 -11.35 28.35 -13.92
CA LEU A 189 -10.82 29.51 -13.20
C LEU A 189 -9.71 30.23 -13.98
N LEU A 190 -8.76 29.51 -14.56
CA LEU A 190 -7.69 30.11 -15.36
C LEU A 190 -8.28 30.89 -16.54
N LYS A 191 -9.26 30.31 -17.26
CA LYS A 191 -9.91 31.02 -18.37
C LYS A 191 -10.70 32.24 -17.91
N GLN A 192 -11.32 32.19 -16.73
CA GLN A 192 -12.08 33.31 -16.17
C GLN A 192 -11.15 34.45 -15.73
N VAL A 193 -10.12 34.14 -14.94
CA VAL A 193 -9.16 35.12 -14.41
C VAL A 193 -8.41 35.86 -15.53
N PHE A 194 -8.01 35.13 -16.58
CA PHE A 194 -7.30 35.72 -17.71
C PHE A 194 -8.22 36.23 -18.84
N GLY A 195 -9.55 36.25 -18.63
CA GLY A 195 -10.50 36.74 -19.63
C GLY A 195 -10.52 35.94 -20.95
N LEU A 196 -10.06 34.69 -20.93
CA LEU A 196 -9.81 33.89 -22.14
C LEU A 196 -11.07 33.24 -22.73
N HIS A 197 -12.24 33.45 -22.12
CA HIS A 197 -13.50 32.88 -22.64
C HIS A 197 -13.87 33.42 -24.02
N ALA A 198 -13.61 34.71 -24.28
CA ALA A 198 -13.78 35.35 -25.59
C ALA A 198 -12.48 35.38 -26.44
N GLY A 199 -11.38 34.86 -25.89
CA GLY A 199 -10.04 34.91 -26.49
C GLY A 199 -9.75 33.83 -27.54
N SER A 200 -8.55 33.89 -28.12
CA SER A 200 -8.11 32.95 -29.17
C SER A 200 -8.14 31.48 -28.70
N ALA A 201 -8.42 30.57 -29.63
CA ALA A 201 -8.45 29.13 -29.34
C ALA A 201 -7.10 28.61 -28.81
N LEU A 202 -5.99 29.20 -29.27
CA LEU A 202 -4.64 28.88 -28.81
C LEU A 202 -4.47 29.16 -27.32
N LEU A 203 -4.83 30.37 -26.85
CA LEU A 203 -4.69 30.75 -25.45
C LEU A 203 -5.57 29.89 -24.53
N ARG A 204 -6.78 29.52 -24.97
CA ARG A 204 -7.64 28.57 -24.25
C ARG A 204 -7.00 27.18 -24.18
N GLY A 205 -6.34 26.74 -25.25
CA GLY A 205 -5.57 25.49 -25.28
C GLY A 205 -4.41 25.51 -24.28
N VAL A 206 -3.62 26.59 -24.27
CA VAL A 206 -2.52 26.78 -23.30
C VAL A 206 -3.05 26.77 -21.86
N ALA A 207 -4.13 27.49 -21.56
CA ALA A 207 -4.72 27.50 -20.24
C ALA A 207 -5.20 26.09 -19.78
N ASN A 208 -5.74 25.28 -20.69
CA ASN A 208 -6.12 23.90 -20.37
C ASN A 208 -4.88 23.01 -20.14
N MET A 209 -3.79 23.20 -20.88
CA MET A 209 -2.54 22.48 -20.64
C MET A 209 -1.95 22.82 -19.27
N VAL A 210 -1.95 24.11 -18.89
CA VAL A 210 -1.53 24.54 -17.56
C VAL A 210 -2.43 23.92 -16.48
N ALA A 211 -3.75 23.96 -16.66
CA ALA A 211 -4.69 23.31 -15.73
C ALA A 211 -4.41 21.81 -15.56
N LEU A 212 -4.09 21.11 -16.66
CA LEU A 212 -3.74 19.69 -16.64
C LEU A 212 -2.43 19.45 -15.90
N SER A 213 -1.40 20.27 -16.13
CA SER A 213 -0.13 20.20 -15.42
C SER A 213 -0.29 20.41 -13.91
N ILE A 214 -1.07 21.43 -13.51
CA ILE A 214 -1.40 21.67 -12.10
C ILE A 214 -2.15 20.46 -11.53
N GLY A 215 -3.14 19.94 -12.26
CA GLY A 215 -3.88 18.74 -11.88
C GLY A 215 -3.01 17.50 -11.65
N ALA A 216 -2.04 17.26 -12.54
CA ALA A 216 -1.09 16.16 -12.40
C ALA A 216 -0.20 16.34 -11.15
N VAL A 217 0.32 17.55 -10.91
CA VAL A 217 1.09 17.85 -9.69
C VAL A 217 0.23 17.68 -8.43
N SER A 218 -1.01 18.18 -8.43
CA SER A 218 -1.96 17.98 -7.33
C SER A 218 -2.21 16.49 -7.07
N TYR A 219 -2.34 15.68 -8.12
CA TYR A 219 -2.50 14.23 -7.99
C TYR A 219 -1.29 13.57 -7.30
N PHE A 220 -0.07 13.84 -7.76
CA PHE A 220 1.13 13.25 -7.16
C PHE A 220 1.26 13.66 -5.68
N LEU A 221 1.15 14.96 -5.38
CA LEU A 221 1.28 15.45 -4.00
C LEU A 221 0.17 14.92 -3.08
N THR A 222 -1.08 14.91 -3.55
CA THR A 222 -2.21 14.42 -2.73
C THR A 222 -2.13 12.91 -2.55
N SER A 223 -1.76 12.16 -3.58
CA SER A 223 -1.63 10.70 -3.51
C SER A 223 -0.54 10.31 -2.52
N ASP A 224 0.61 10.98 -2.57
CA ASP A 224 1.72 10.72 -1.65
C ASP A 224 1.33 11.13 -0.22
N ALA A 225 0.68 12.30 -0.03
CA ALA A 225 0.24 12.76 1.28
C ALA A 225 -0.80 11.82 1.91
N VAL A 226 -1.81 11.37 1.15
CA VAL A 226 -2.83 10.43 1.64
C VAL A 226 -2.22 9.06 1.95
N SER A 227 -1.29 8.58 1.11
CA SER A 227 -0.59 7.32 1.35
C SER A 227 0.24 7.39 2.63
N GLN A 228 1.02 8.46 2.81
CA GLN A 228 1.84 8.68 4.00
C GLN A 228 0.99 8.83 5.26
N TRP A 229 -0.06 9.65 5.19
CA TRP A 229 -0.98 9.82 6.30
C TRP A 229 -1.62 8.48 6.70
N THR A 230 -2.07 7.68 5.72
CA THR A 230 -2.65 6.36 5.97
C THR A 230 -1.64 5.42 6.63
N ASP A 231 -0.40 5.41 6.15
CA ASP A 231 0.69 4.62 6.71
C ASP A 231 1.01 4.99 8.17
N TYR A 232 1.24 6.27 8.46
CA TYR A 232 1.54 6.73 9.81
C TYR A 232 0.34 6.57 10.75
N ALA A 233 -0.88 6.84 10.28
CA ALA A 233 -2.08 6.65 11.07
C ALA A 233 -2.22 5.18 11.45
N SER A 234 -2.09 4.26 10.49
CA SER A 234 -2.24 2.82 10.76
C SER A 234 -1.21 2.31 11.76
N ASP A 235 0.06 2.72 11.61
CA ASP A 235 1.12 2.35 12.56
C ASP A 235 0.87 2.92 13.96
N ARG A 236 0.50 4.20 14.06
CA ARG A 236 0.23 4.86 15.34
C ARG A 236 -0.96 4.20 16.05
N HIS A 237 -2.02 3.86 15.34
CA HIS A 237 -3.17 3.17 15.92
C HIS A 237 -2.83 1.75 16.34
N ALA A 238 -2.09 0.99 15.52
CA ALA A 238 -1.63 -0.35 15.88
C ALA A 238 -0.69 -0.32 17.11
N ALA A 239 0.22 0.63 17.19
CA ALA A 239 1.12 0.80 18.33
C ALA A 239 0.37 1.19 19.62
N ARG A 240 -0.72 1.96 19.51
CA ARG A 240 -1.56 2.38 20.66
C ARG A 240 -2.44 1.27 21.23
N VAL A 241 -2.47 0.09 20.62
CA VAL A 241 -3.17 -1.07 21.18
C VAL A 241 -2.59 -1.45 22.54
N SER A 242 -1.26 -1.54 22.63
CA SER A 242 -0.55 -1.74 23.91
C SER A 242 0.95 -1.41 23.78
N PRO A 243 1.69 -1.23 24.89
CA PRO A 243 3.14 -1.03 24.87
C PRO A 243 3.92 -2.15 24.15
N GLU A 244 3.40 -3.39 24.18
CA GLU A 244 3.95 -4.54 23.47
C GLU A 244 3.83 -4.36 21.96
N TYR A 245 2.68 -3.90 21.45
CA TYR A 245 2.51 -3.58 20.03
C TYR A 245 3.46 -2.48 19.57
N ALA A 246 3.65 -1.44 20.38
CA ALA A 246 4.58 -0.36 20.06
C ALA A 246 6.04 -0.86 19.98
N LYS A 247 6.48 -1.70 20.94
CA LYS A 247 7.81 -2.36 20.89
C LYS A 247 7.94 -3.28 19.66
N GLY A 248 6.90 -4.09 19.42
CA GLY A 248 6.81 -4.96 18.26
C GLY A 248 6.91 -4.21 16.94
N GLY A 249 6.34 -3.01 16.85
CA GLY A 249 6.42 -2.19 15.65
C GLY A 249 7.80 -1.61 15.37
N VAL A 250 8.56 -1.27 16.40
CA VAL A 250 9.97 -0.90 16.23
C VAL A 250 10.78 -2.07 15.71
N GLU A 251 10.65 -3.25 16.33
CA GLU A 251 11.32 -4.47 15.86
C GLU A 251 10.91 -4.80 14.42
N PHE A 252 9.63 -4.71 14.10
CA PHE A 252 9.11 -5.00 12.76
C PHE A 252 9.82 -4.17 11.69
N TYR A 253 9.95 -2.86 11.89
CA TYR A 253 10.67 -2.01 10.93
C TYR A 253 12.18 -2.23 10.94
N ASP A 254 12.81 -2.50 12.08
CA ASP A 254 14.23 -2.87 12.14
C ASP A 254 14.49 -4.15 11.32
N LYS A 255 13.63 -5.15 11.43
CA LYS A 255 13.68 -6.40 10.67
C LYS A 255 13.44 -6.16 9.17
N ILE A 256 12.47 -5.33 8.78
CA ILE A 256 12.26 -4.94 7.38
C ILE A 256 13.50 -4.25 6.80
N LEU A 257 14.07 -3.28 7.52
CA LEU A 257 15.26 -2.55 7.07
C LEU A 257 16.46 -3.50 6.93
N SER A 258 16.67 -4.40 7.89
CA SER A 258 17.72 -5.42 7.85
C SER A 258 17.55 -6.38 6.68
N ARG A 259 16.32 -6.87 6.45
CA ARG A 259 15.96 -7.72 5.32
C ARG A 259 16.29 -7.01 4.01
N ASN A 260 15.86 -5.77 3.85
CA ASN A 260 16.06 -5.00 2.63
C ASN A 260 17.54 -4.71 2.35
N LYS A 261 18.36 -4.41 3.37
CA LYS A 261 19.82 -4.30 3.24
C LYS A 261 20.45 -5.62 2.77
N THR A 262 19.98 -6.74 3.33
CA THR A 262 20.48 -8.06 2.96
C THR A 262 20.09 -8.42 1.53
N LEU A 263 18.84 -8.14 1.13
CA LEU A 263 18.37 -8.31 -0.24
C LEU A 263 19.11 -7.40 -1.23
N ARG A 264 19.45 -6.17 -0.84
CA ARG A 264 20.29 -5.28 -1.64
C ARG A 264 21.59 -5.97 -2.05
N SER A 265 22.26 -6.63 -1.10
CA SER A 265 23.51 -7.35 -1.34
C SER A 265 23.27 -8.64 -2.16
N LEU A 266 22.28 -9.45 -1.79
CA LEU A 266 22.01 -10.74 -2.46
C LEU A 266 21.57 -10.58 -3.92
N MET A 267 20.86 -9.50 -4.24
CA MET A 267 20.36 -9.24 -5.59
C MET A 267 21.40 -8.55 -6.50
N GLY A 268 22.54 -8.10 -5.96
CA GLY A 268 23.52 -7.32 -6.69
C GLY A 268 22.92 -6.02 -7.24
N ARG A 269 23.23 -5.67 -8.48
CA ARG A 269 22.77 -4.43 -9.13
C ARG A 269 21.25 -4.19 -9.04
N LYS A 270 20.43 -5.23 -9.22
CA LYS A 270 18.97 -5.12 -9.08
C LYS A 270 18.54 -4.74 -7.66
N GLY A 271 19.25 -5.26 -6.66
CA GLY A 271 19.05 -4.89 -5.27
C GLY A 271 19.43 -3.44 -5.03
N GLU A 272 20.51 -2.98 -5.67
CA GLU A 272 20.99 -1.60 -5.53
C GLU A 272 20.05 -0.56 -6.13
N GLU A 273 19.33 -0.92 -7.18
CA GLU A 273 18.28 -0.11 -7.81
C GLU A 273 16.99 -0.08 -6.97
N MET A 274 16.72 -1.15 -6.19
CA MET A 274 15.48 -1.31 -5.43
C MET A 274 15.56 -0.77 -3.99
N TYR A 275 16.68 -0.98 -3.31
CA TYR A 275 16.83 -0.71 -1.87
C TYR A 275 17.93 0.30 -1.63
N ALA A 276 17.66 1.38 -0.91
CA ALA A 276 18.68 2.31 -0.43
C ALA A 276 19.64 1.63 0.57
N PRO A 277 20.88 2.15 0.77
CA PRO A 277 21.79 1.64 1.79
C PRO A 277 21.20 1.62 3.21
N SER A 278 20.24 2.51 3.49
CA SER A 278 19.51 2.54 4.76
C SER A 278 18.54 1.36 4.94
N GLY A 279 18.20 0.62 3.88
CA GLY A 279 17.14 -0.39 3.85
C GLY A 279 15.77 0.13 3.41
N ASN A 280 15.62 1.44 3.17
CA ASN A 280 14.41 2.00 2.56
C ASN A 280 14.28 1.55 1.10
N LEU A 281 13.08 1.61 0.55
CA LEU A 281 12.87 1.45 -0.89
C LEU A 281 13.31 2.72 -1.61
N PHE A 282 13.94 2.59 -2.78
CA PHE A 282 14.18 3.74 -3.64
C PHE A 282 12.85 4.26 -4.22
N PRO A 283 12.72 5.58 -4.44
CA PRO A 283 11.54 6.14 -5.11
C PRO A 283 11.38 5.51 -6.49
N ALA A 284 10.15 5.12 -6.85
CA ALA A 284 9.89 4.53 -8.16
C ALA A 284 10.20 5.54 -9.30
N HIS A 285 9.94 6.83 -9.08
CA HIS A 285 10.22 7.94 -10.00
C HIS A 285 10.57 9.24 -9.25
N ILE A 286 11.21 10.20 -9.92
CA ILE A 286 11.71 11.49 -9.37
C ILE A 286 10.63 12.29 -8.60
N LEU A 287 9.35 12.12 -8.93
CA LEU A 287 8.24 12.90 -8.39
C LEU A 287 7.28 12.10 -7.49
N GLN A 288 7.57 10.83 -7.18
CA GLN A 288 6.65 9.99 -6.40
C GLN A 288 7.36 9.13 -5.36
N LEU A 289 7.11 9.43 -4.08
CA LEU A 289 7.48 8.57 -2.96
C LEU A 289 6.37 7.53 -2.79
N LYS A 290 6.39 6.48 -3.62
CA LYS A 290 5.38 5.41 -3.62
C LYS A 290 5.20 4.75 -2.23
N HIS A 291 6.20 4.85 -1.35
CA HIS A 291 6.15 4.31 0.01
C HIS A 291 6.76 5.27 1.03
N THR A 292 6.09 5.42 2.17
CA THR A 292 6.62 6.12 3.34
C THR A 292 7.92 5.46 3.81
N PRO A 293 9.03 6.20 3.97
CA PRO A 293 10.30 5.61 4.37
C PRO A 293 10.19 4.82 5.68
N TYR A 294 10.58 3.54 5.65
CA TYR A 294 10.54 2.66 6.82
C TYR A 294 11.35 3.20 8.00
N THR A 295 12.45 3.91 7.75
CA THR A 295 13.23 4.59 8.79
C THR A 295 12.39 5.63 9.54
N SER A 296 11.61 6.45 8.82
CA SER A 296 10.76 7.47 9.43
C SER A 296 9.60 6.86 10.21
N ARG A 297 9.00 5.78 9.70
CA ARG A 297 7.94 5.04 10.40
C ARG A 297 8.44 4.46 11.73
N ARG A 298 9.62 3.83 11.70
CA ARG A 298 10.31 3.32 12.90
C ARG A 298 10.59 4.44 13.91
N GLU A 299 11.10 5.58 13.46
CA GLU A 299 11.37 6.74 14.33
C GLU A 299 10.10 7.28 14.98
N GLY A 300 8.99 7.34 14.24
CA GLY A 300 7.69 7.72 14.78
C GLY A 300 7.21 6.78 15.90
N LEU A 301 7.43 5.47 15.76
CA LEU A 301 7.11 4.49 16.81
C LEU A 301 8.04 4.59 18.02
N LEU A 302 9.32 4.85 17.79
CA LEU A 302 10.29 5.10 18.87
C LEU A 302 9.94 6.36 19.66
N ALA A 303 9.43 7.41 19.01
CA ALA A 303 8.97 8.63 19.67
C ALA A 303 7.74 8.33 20.56
N LEU A 304 6.75 7.60 20.03
CA LEU A 304 5.58 7.16 20.80
C LEU A 304 5.96 6.37 22.07
N LEU A 305 6.90 5.42 21.95
CA LEU A 305 7.40 4.65 23.10
C LEU A 305 8.11 5.49 24.16
N LYS A 306 8.65 6.65 23.79
CA LYS A 306 9.28 7.57 24.74
C LYS A 306 8.24 8.45 25.42
N GLU A 307 7.22 8.89 24.70
CA GLU A 307 6.10 9.65 25.24
C GLU A 307 5.33 8.85 26.30
N ASP A 308 5.06 7.56 26.06
CA ASP A 308 4.33 6.69 27.01
C ASP A 308 5.13 6.33 28.28
N LYS A 309 6.42 6.68 28.34
CA LYS A 309 7.30 6.45 29.51
C LYS A 309 7.46 7.67 30.42
N VAL A 310 6.91 8.82 30.02
CA VAL A 310 6.89 10.07 30.79
C VAL A 310 5.54 10.20 31.49
#